data_AF-A0A7W9DFD5-F1
#
_entry.id   AF-A0A7W9DFD5-F1
#
_cell.length_a   1.000
_cell.length_b   1.000
_cell.length_c   1.000
_cell.angle_alpha   90.00
_cell.angle_beta   90.00
_cell.angle_gamma   90.00
#
_symmetry.space_group_name_H-M   'P 1'
#
loop_
_entity.id
_entity.type
_entity.pdbx_description
1 polymer ?
#
loop_
_entity_poly.entity_id
_entity_poly.type
_entity_poly.pdbx_seq_one_letter_code
_entity_poly.pdbx_strand_id
1 'polypeptide(L)'
;MSTNFSGTWYNELGSSMTIEQNGNNLSGNYYTAVGEASGTYPLVGLVNPSQDTSQTVAWTVTWQNSTGNALSTTAWCGQVQVINNVPTITAMWLLTGETTPANDWESTRIGQDVFTPQPPNSTQSKIALARKSFSHPRKL
;
A
#
# COMPACT_ATOMS: atom_id res chain seq x y z
N MET A 1 -6.85 -15.90 17.29
CA MET A 1 -7.95 -15.29 16.51
C MET A 1 -7.34 -14.78 15.22
N SER A 2 -7.91 -15.14 14.06
CA SER A 2 -7.44 -14.61 12.78
C SER A 2 -7.81 -13.12 12.68
N THR A 3 -6.82 -12.24 12.54
CA THR A 3 -7.00 -10.83 12.19
C THR A 3 -7.83 -10.72 10.90
N ASN A 4 -8.92 -9.96 10.95
CA ASN A 4 -9.69 -9.58 9.78
C ASN A 4 -9.07 -8.29 9.22
N PHE A 5 -8.70 -8.30 7.94
CA PHE A 5 -8.11 -7.14 7.25
C PHE A 5 -9.16 -6.10 6.81
N SER A 6 -10.44 -6.46 6.89
CA SER A 6 -11.53 -5.57 6.46
C SER A 6 -11.55 -4.28 7.28
N GLY A 7 -11.72 -3.15 6.59
CA GLY A 7 -11.71 -1.82 7.18
C GLY A 7 -10.74 -0.88 6.48
N THR A 8 -10.49 0.27 7.12
CA THR A 8 -9.59 1.30 6.60
C THR A 8 -8.24 1.24 7.28
N TRP A 9 -7.19 1.28 6.47
CA TRP A 9 -5.80 1.31 6.88
C TRP A 9 -5.16 2.58 6.34
N TYR A 10 -4.30 3.20 7.14
CA TYR A 10 -3.60 4.43 6.79
C TYR A 10 -2.11 4.17 6.81
N ASN A 11 -1.40 4.54 5.75
CA ASN A 11 0.06 4.56 5.80
C ASN A 11 0.56 5.81 6.53
N GLU A 12 1.83 5.79 6.89
CA GLU A 12 2.53 6.88 7.57
C GLU A 12 2.58 8.18 6.76
N LEU A 13 2.43 8.11 5.44
CA LEU A 13 2.42 9.26 4.53
C LEU A 13 1.05 9.96 4.47
N GLY A 14 0.01 9.35 5.07
CA GLY A 14 -1.36 9.85 5.11
C GLY A 14 -2.27 9.26 4.02
N SER A 15 -1.75 8.45 3.11
CA SER A 15 -2.55 7.65 2.17
C SER A 15 -3.34 6.59 2.92
N SER A 16 -4.44 6.12 2.33
CA SER A 16 -5.30 5.12 2.95
C SER A 16 -5.72 4.02 1.97
N MET A 17 -6.13 2.89 2.51
CA MET A 17 -6.79 1.83 1.74
C MET A 17 -7.99 1.32 2.52
N THR A 18 -9.09 1.07 1.81
CA THR A 18 -10.27 0.38 2.34
C THR A 18 -10.29 -1.01 1.76
N ILE A 19 -10.27 -2.01 2.64
CA ILE A 19 -10.19 -3.43 2.29
C ILE A 19 -11.50 -4.12 2.69
N GLU A 20 -11.96 -5.01 1.83
CA GLU A 20 -12.94 -6.06 2.10
C GLU A 20 -12.23 -7.41 1.96
N GLN A 21 -12.30 -8.24 3.01
CA GLN A 21 -11.74 -9.59 2.99
C GLN A 21 -12.85 -10.63 2.78
N ASN A 22 -12.70 -11.47 1.75
CA ASN A 22 -13.56 -12.63 1.50
C ASN A 22 -12.71 -13.91 1.47
N GLY A 23 -12.75 -14.66 2.57
CA GLY A 23 -11.85 -15.78 2.80
C GLY A 23 -10.40 -15.29 2.82
N ASN A 24 -9.61 -15.77 1.86
CA ASN A 24 -8.20 -15.36 1.69
C ASN A 24 -8.04 -14.21 0.69
N ASN A 25 -9.10 -13.81 -0.02
CA ASN A 25 -9.04 -12.75 -1.02
C ASN A 25 -9.26 -11.38 -0.38
N LEU A 26 -8.49 -10.41 -0.83
CA LEU A 26 -8.67 -9.00 -0.52
C LEU A 26 -9.11 -8.27 -1.77
N SER A 27 -10.14 -7.44 -1.64
CA SER A 27 -10.55 -6.48 -2.65
C SER A 27 -10.76 -5.13 -1.98
N GLY A 28 -10.65 -4.06 -2.75
CA GLY A 28 -11.02 -2.75 -2.26
C GLY A 28 -10.39 -1.64 -3.06
N ASN A 29 -10.00 -0.60 -2.34
CA ASN A 29 -9.69 0.70 -2.91
C ASN A 29 -8.51 1.32 -2.17
N TYR A 30 -7.51 1.78 -2.92
CA TYR A 30 -6.40 2.56 -2.42
C TYR A 30 -6.62 4.05 -2.76
N TYR A 31 -6.51 4.91 -1.76
CA TYR A 31 -6.55 6.36 -1.89
C TYR A 31 -5.18 6.92 -1.52
N THR A 32 -4.61 7.75 -2.39
CA THR A 32 -3.34 8.40 -2.06
C THR A 32 -3.56 9.83 -1.55
N ALA A 33 -2.93 10.16 -0.43
CA ALA A 33 -2.95 11.53 0.11
C ALA A 33 -1.76 12.38 -0.37
N VAL A 34 -0.80 11.74 -1.04
CA VAL A 34 0.45 12.33 -1.50
C VAL A 34 0.79 11.85 -2.91
N GLY A 35 1.67 12.57 -3.59
CA GLY A 35 1.94 12.34 -5.01
C GLY A 35 0.81 12.89 -5.89
N GLU A 36 0.78 12.42 -7.14
CA GLU A 36 0.01 13.05 -8.21
C GLU A 36 -1.09 12.17 -8.78
N ALA A 37 -1.16 10.93 -8.30
CA ALA A 37 -2.36 10.13 -8.39
C ALA A 37 -3.45 10.84 -7.59
N SER A 38 -4.55 11.22 -8.24
CA SER A 38 -5.73 11.75 -7.55
C SER A 38 -6.84 10.70 -7.56
N GLY A 39 -7.64 10.70 -6.51
CA GLY A 39 -8.77 9.78 -6.37
C GLY A 39 -8.39 8.39 -5.87
N THR A 40 -9.20 7.42 -6.27
CA THR A 40 -9.18 6.04 -5.77
C THR A 40 -8.77 5.07 -6.86
N TYR A 41 -8.02 4.03 -6.47
CA TYR A 41 -7.52 2.99 -7.36
C TYR A 41 -7.97 1.63 -6.84
N PRO A 42 -8.43 0.71 -7.71
CA PRO A 42 -8.74 -0.64 -7.30
C PRO A 42 -7.52 -1.34 -6.69
N LEU A 43 -7.78 -2.09 -5.62
CA LEU A 43 -6.79 -2.92 -4.93
C LEU A 43 -7.30 -4.36 -4.93
N VAL A 44 -6.39 -5.30 -5.21
CA VAL A 44 -6.64 -6.74 -5.06
C VAL A 44 -5.44 -7.40 -4.37
N GLY A 45 -5.71 -8.43 -3.58
CA GLY A 45 -4.66 -9.10 -2.83
C GLY A 45 -5.09 -10.43 -2.22
N LEU A 46 -4.17 -11.00 -1.45
CA LEU A 46 -4.34 -12.26 -0.74
C LEU A 46 -3.75 -12.14 0.66
N VAL A 47 -4.38 -12.83 1.61
CA VAL A 47 -3.86 -13.06 2.95
C VAL A 47 -3.65 -14.54 3.18
N ASN A 48 -2.57 -14.90 3.85
CA ASN A 48 -2.38 -16.25 4.36
C ASN A 48 -3.03 -16.37 5.75
N PRO A 49 -4.08 -17.19 5.92
CA PRO A 49 -4.70 -17.40 7.22
C PRO A 49 -3.70 -18.07 8.17
N SER A 50 -3.59 -17.54 9.38
CA SER A 50 -2.72 -18.08 10.44
C SER A 50 -3.52 -18.28 11.72
N GLN A 51 -3.16 -19.30 12.50
CA GLN A 51 -3.66 -19.49 13.86
C GLN A 51 -2.91 -18.62 14.88
N ASP A 52 -1.77 -18.06 14.48
CA ASP A 52 -0.94 -17.18 15.28
C ASP A 52 -1.39 -15.70 15.15
N THR A 53 -0.72 -14.84 15.91
CA THR A 53 -0.90 -13.39 16.01
C THR A 53 -0.39 -12.61 14.79
N SER A 54 0.36 -13.26 13.89
CA SER A 54 0.89 -12.66 12.65
C SER A 54 0.33 -13.36 11.41
N GLN A 55 -0.02 -12.59 10.38
CA GLN A 55 -0.48 -13.10 9.08
C GLN A 55 0.24 -12.40 7.93
N THR A 56 0.72 -13.18 6.95
CA THR A 56 1.33 -12.61 5.75
C THR A 56 0.25 -12.14 4.79
N VAL A 57 0.55 -11.05 4.08
CA VAL A 57 -0.39 -10.39 3.17
C VAL A 57 0.38 -9.83 1.97
N ALA A 58 -0.25 -9.87 0.81
CA ALA A 58 0.22 -9.19 -0.38
C ALA A 58 -0.96 -8.58 -1.14
N TRP A 59 -0.75 -7.41 -1.74
CA TRP A 59 -1.75 -6.77 -2.59
C TRP A 59 -1.08 -5.95 -3.68
N THR A 60 -1.87 -5.58 -4.68
CA THR A 60 -1.43 -4.83 -5.85
C THR A 60 -2.40 -3.70 -6.16
N VAL A 61 -1.85 -2.61 -6.70
CA VAL A 61 -2.60 -1.46 -7.20
C VAL A 61 -1.98 -1.07 -8.54
N THR A 62 -2.79 -1.08 -9.60
CA THR A 62 -2.44 -0.48 -10.89
C THR A 62 -2.85 0.99 -10.87
N TRP A 63 -1.97 1.91 -11.24
CA TRP A 63 -2.19 3.35 -11.14
C TRP A 63 -3.00 3.90 -12.34
N GLN A 64 -4.16 3.31 -12.56
CA GLN A 64 -5.15 3.72 -13.55
C GLN A 64 -6.51 3.87 -12.88
N ASN A 65 -7.17 4.99 -13.15
CA ASN A 65 -8.56 5.21 -12.76
C ASN A 65 -9.28 6.06 -13.82
N SER A 66 -10.49 6.52 -13.51
CA SER A 66 -11.28 7.35 -14.45
C SER A 66 -10.65 8.70 -14.78
N THR A 67 -9.63 9.14 -14.04
CA THR A 67 -8.99 10.45 -14.20
C THR A 67 -7.68 10.39 -14.98
N GLY A 68 -7.07 9.20 -15.11
CA GLY A 68 -5.80 9.04 -15.82
C GLY A 68 -5.16 7.67 -15.64
N ASN A 69 -4.00 7.51 -16.26
CA ASN A 69 -3.16 6.33 -16.17
C ASN A 69 -1.69 6.75 -16.01
N ALA A 70 -1.06 6.36 -14.91
CA ALA A 70 0.34 6.62 -14.63
C ALA A 70 1.28 5.51 -15.15
N LEU A 71 0.74 4.57 -15.94
CA LEU A 71 1.48 3.49 -16.61
C LEU A 71 2.41 2.75 -15.65
N SER A 72 1.91 2.44 -14.46
CA SER A 72 2.70 1.82 -13.40
C SER A 72 1.84 0.99 -12.47
N THR A 73 2.49 0.05 -11.77
CA THR A 73 1.86 -0.83 -10.80
C THR A 73 2.72 -0.91 -9.55
N THR A 74 2.08 -0.88 -8.38
CA THR A 74 2.75 -1.17 -7.11
C THR A 74 2.24 -2.48 -6.53
N ALA A 75 3.15 -3.34 -6.11
CA ALA A 75 2.86 -4.51 -5.30
C ALA A 75 3.44 -4.31 -3.89
N TRP A 76 2.67 -4.62 -2.87
CA TRP A 76 3.12 -4.68 -1.48
C TRP A 76 3.11 -6.13 -1.01
N CYS A 77 4.11 -6.51 -0.22
CA CYS A 77 4.21 -7.83 0.41
C CYS A 77 4.77 -7.66 1.82
N GLY A 78 4.11 -8.28 2.79
CA GLY A 78 4.45 -8.11 4.19
C GLY A 78 3.60 -8.95 5.12
N GLN A 79 3.40 -8.44 6.33
CA GLN A 79 2.60 -9.10 7.35
C GLN A 79 1.93 -8.10 8.29
N VAL A 80 0.79 -8.50 8.86
CA VAL A 80 0.16 -7.82 9.99
C VAL A 80 0.67 -8.43 11.29
N GLN A 81 0.98 -7.57 12.27
CA GLN A 81 1.35 -7.93 13.63
C GLN A 81 0.68 -6.97 14.62
N VAL A 82 0.46 -7.40 15.86
CA VAL A 82 0.00 -6.48 16.92
C VAL A 82 1.21 -5.87 17.61
N ILE A 83 1.45 -4.57 17.40
CA ILE A 83 2.57 -3.82 17.98
C ILE A 83 1.98 -2.79 18.94
N ASN A 84 2.33 -2.85 20.23
CA ASN A 84 1.78 -1.96 21.27
C ASN A 84 0.24 -1.91 21.27
N ASN A 85 -0.40 -3.08 21.15
CA ASN A 85 -1.85 -3.25 21.05
C ASN A 85 -2.49 -2.63 19.79
N VAL A 86 -1.70 -2.25 18.78
CA VAL A 86 -2.18 -1.73 17.50
C VAL A 86 -1.87 -2.73 16.38
N PRO A 87 -2.89 -3.23 15.65
CA PRO A 87 -2.67 -3.97 14.41
C PRO A 87 -1.88 -3.12 13.43
N THR A 88 -0.73 -3.63 12.97
CA THR A 88 0.22 -2.90 12.14
C THR A 88 0.65 -3.78 10.98
N ILE A 89 0.44 -3.31 9.76
CA ILE A 89 0.96 -3.96 8.55
C ILE A 89 2.29 -3.32 8.21
N THR A 90 3.37 -4.11 8.21
CA THR A 90 4.65 -3.67 7.65
C THR A 90 4.86 -4.40 6.34
N ALA A 91 4.99 -3.65 5.23
CA ALA A 91 5.12 -4.23 3.90
C ALA A 91 6.22 -3.54 3.09
N MET A 92 7.04 -4.35 2.44
CA MET A 92 7.92 -3.87 1.38
C MET A 92 7.08 -3.69 0.12
N TRP A 93 7.44 -2.73 -0.73
CA TRP A 93 6.77 -2.52 -1.99
C TRP A 93 7.74 -2.45 -3.16
N LEU A 94 7.26 -2.86 -4.33
CA LEU A 94 7.88 -2.67 -5.63
C LEU A 94 6.94 -1.83 -6.49
N LEU A 95 7.40 -0.67 -6.95
CA LEU A 95 6.69 0.18 -7.91
C LEU A 95 7.42 0.04 -9.26
N THR A 96 6.76 -0.57 -10.23
CA THR A 96 7.28 -0.73 -11.60
C THR A 96 6.55 0.22 -12.53
N GLY A 97 7.30 1.07 -13.23
CA GLY A 97 6.77 1.91 -14.32
C GLY A 97 7.01 1.28 -15.69
N GLU A 98 6.12 1.56 -16.62
CA GLU A 98 6.32 1.22 -18.04
C GLU A 98 7.55 1.95 -18.58
N THR A 99 8.44 1.21 -19.23
CA THR A 99 9.66 1.73 -19.85
C THR A 99 9.89 1.06 -21.20
N THR A 100 10.79 1.64 -22.00
CA THR A 100 11.32 0.94 -23.17
C THR A 100 12.29 -0.16 -22.73
N PRO A 101 12.55 -1.20 -23.54
CA PRO A 101 13.50 -2.26 -23.18
C PRO A 101 14.91 -1.75 -22.82
N ALA A 102 15.33 -0.61 -23.39
CA ALA A 102 16.62 0.01 -23.08
C ALA A 102 16.69 0.59 -21.66
N ASN A 103 15.54 0.96 -21.08
CA ASN A 103 15.43 1.58 -19.76
C ASN A 103 14.82 0.64 -18.70
N ASP A 104 14.59 -0.63 -19.02
CA ASP A 104 13.98 -1.60 -18.09
C ASP A 104 14.79 -1.79 -16.81
N TRP A 105 16.11 -1.60 -16.90
CA TRP A 105 17.02 -1.70 -15.75
C TRP A 105 16.70 -0.72 -14.61
N GLU A 106 16.01 0.39 -14.88
CA GLU A 106 15.61 1.40 -13.89
C GLU A 106 14.09 1.47 -13.69
N SER A 107 13.32 0.52 -14.24
CA SER A 107 11.85 0.53 -14.22
C SER A 107 11.25 0.38 -12.81
N THR A 108 11.99 -0.25 -11.89
CA THR A 108 11.47 -0.69 -10.60
C THR A 108 12.12 0.04 -9.42
N ARG A 109 11.28 0.66 -8.59
CA ARG A 109 11.66 1.26 -7.31
C ARG A 109 11.21 0.35 -6.16
N ILE A 110 11.93 0.40 -5.05
CA ILE A 110 11.63 -0.36 -3.84
C ILE A 110 11.53 0.57 -2.62
N GLY A 111 10.69 0.20 -1.66
CA GLY A 111 10.62 0.84 -0.35
C GLY A 111 9.78 0.04 0.63
N GLN A 112 9.35 0.71 1.69
CA GLN A 112 8.54 0.14 2.76
C GLN A 112 7.48 1.13 3.23
N ASP A 113 6.26 0.66 3.40
CA ASP A 113 5.17 1.39 4.04
C ASP A 113 4.73 0.66 5.33
N VAL A 114 4.19 1.43 6.28
CA VAL A 114 3.62 0.93 7.53
C VAL A 114 2.19 1.40 7.63
N PHE A 115 1.24 0.47 7.70
CA PHE A 115 -0.18 0.78 7.79
C PHE A 115 -0.77 0.48 9.17
N THR A 116 -1.64 1.36 9.65
CA THR A 116 -2.40 1.17 10.89
C THR A 116 -3.86 1.58 10.73
N PRO A 117 -4.78 1.15 11.61
CA PRO A 117 -6.20 1.55 11.55
C PRO A 117 -6.47 3.03 11.87
N GLN A 118 -5.47 3.77 12.36
CA GLN A 118 -5.61 5.18 12.72
C GLN A 118 -4.78 6.06 11.78
N PRO A 119 -5.31 7.21 11.34
CA PRO A 119 -4.54 8.12 10.51
C PRO A 119 -3.35 8.71 11.29
N PRO A 120 -2.19 8.89 10.65
CA PRO A 120 -1.09 9.62 11.28
C PRO A 120 -1.49 11.08 11.53
N ASN A 121 -0.90 11.70 12.56
CA ASN A 121 -1.01 13.15 12.70
C ASN A 121 -0.13 13.86 11.66
N SER A 122 -0.45 15.13 11.36
CA SER A 122 0.21 15.89 10.28
C SER A 122 1.73 16.05 10.48
N THR A 123 2.21 16.09 11.72
CA THR A 123 3.64 16.15 12.04
C THR A 123 4.33 14.83 11.70
N GLN A 124 3.74 13.69 12.08
CA GLN A 124 4.27 12.36 11.75
C GLN A 124 4.35 12.16 10.24
N SER A 125 3.30 12.54 9.50
CA SER A 125 3.32 12.43 8.03
C SER A 125 4.40 13.30 7.40
N LYS A 126 4.59 14.55 7.86
CA LYS A 126 5.68 15.41 7.38
C LYS A 126 7.06 14.81 7.61
N ILE A 127 7.29 14.20 8.78
CA ILE A 127 8.56 13.54 9.09
C ILE A 127 8.78 12.32 8.19
N ALA A 128 7.74 11.51 7.95
CA ALA A 128 7.82 10.34 7.08
C ALA A 128 8.09 10.74 5.62
N LEU A 129 7.39 11.76 5.12
CA LEU A 129 7.56 12.29 3.76
C LEU A 129 8.98 12.78 3.47
N ALA A 130 9.69 13.30 4.48
CA ALA A 130 11.05 13.77 4.33
C ALA A 130 12.09 12.64 4.22
N ARG A 131 11.71 11.39 4.53
CA ARG A 131 12.66 10.27 4.69
C ARG A 131 12.37 9.08 3.79
N LYS A 132 11.16 8.97 3.24
CA LYS A 132 10.71 7.78 2.52
C LYS A 132 10.52 8.01 1.03
N SER A 133 10.83 6.97 0.27
CA SER A 133 10.39 6.82 -1.11
C SER A 133 8.88 6.62 -1.17
N PHE A 134 8.27 6.95 -2.30
CA PHE A 134 6.83 6.85 -2.48
C PHE A 134 6.46 5.55 -3.17
N SER A 135 5.49 4.83 -2.60
CA SER A 135 4.90 3.62 -3.18
C SER A 135 3.92 3.90 -4.30
N HIS A 136 3.75 5.16 -4.70
CA HIS A 136 2.87 5.63 -5.76
C HIS A 136 3.62 6.59 -6.69
N PRO A 137 3.20 6.70 -7.96
CA PRO A 137 3.87 7.55 -8.94
C PRO A 137 3.86 9.03 -8.54
N ARG A 138 4.94 9.74 -8.86
CA ARG A 138 5.04 11.21 -8.84
C ARG A 138 4.74 11.74 -10.25
N LYS A 139 4.32 13.00 -10.40
CA LYS A 139 4.36 13.69 -11.71
C LYS A 139 5.81 13.67 -12.20
N LEU A 140 5.96 13.43 -13.50
CA LEU A 140 7.14 13.82 -14.25
C LEU A 140 7.25 15.34 -14.26
#